data_AF-A0A4R2RIH8-F1
#
_entry.id   AF-A0A4R2RIH8-F1
#
_cell.length_a   1.000
_cell.length_b   1.000
_cell.length_c   1.000
_cell.angle_alpha   90.00
_cell.angle_beta   90.00
_cell.angle_gamma   90.00
#
_symmetry.space_group_name_H-M   'P 1'
#
loop_
_entity.id
_entity.type
_entity.pdbx_description
1 polymer ?
#
loop_
_entity_poly.entity_id
_entity_poly.type
_entity_poly.pdbx_seq_one_letter_code
_entity_poly.pdbx_strand_id
1 'polypeptide(L)' 'MSNDDIASRILGFTGFLAHAAERVEHAALGLGWLDAHGRPTADGRALIEALYTQETTRSVYRMAN' A
#
# COMPACT_ATOMS: atom_id res chain seq x y z
N MET A 1 -8.97 6.82 7.21
CA MET A 1 -7.72 7.22 6.52
C MET A 1 -8.08 8.14 5.37
N SER A 2 -7.31 9.20 5.13
CA SER A 2 -7.50 10.06 3.96
C SER A 2 -7.00 9.38 2.67
N ASN A 3 -7.33 9.94 1.50
CA ASN A 3 -6.79 9.42 0.24
C ASN A 3 -5.26 9.61 0.16
N ASP A 4 -4.73 10.70 0.71
CA ASP A 4 -3.29 10.98 0.72
C ASP A 4 -2.54 9.99 1.62
N ASP A 5 -3.16 9.61 2.74
CA ASP A 5 -2.67 8.56 3.65
C ASP A 5 -2.60 7.19 2.97
N ILE A 6 -3.59 6.86 2.16
CA ILE A 6 -3.66 5.58 1.43
C ILE A 6 -2.64 5.58 0.30
N ALA A 7 -2.56 6.67 -0.48
CA ALA A 7 -1.60 6.82 -1.57
C ALA A 7 -0.16 6.72 -1.06
N SER A 8 0.17 7.40 0.04
CA SER A 8 1.51 7.35 0.65
C SER A 8 1.90 5.92 1.07
N ARG A 9 0.96 5.14 1.60
CA ARG A 9 1.21 3.74 1.96
C ARG A 9 1.34 2.83 0.75
N ILE A 10 0.52 3.03 -0.29
CA ILE A 10 0.65 2.32 -1.57
C ILE A 10 2.04 2.55 -2.15
N LEU A 11 2.51 3.80 -2.18
CA LEU A 11 3.84 4.13 -2.67
C LEU A 11 4.94 3.51 -1.81
N GLY A 12 4.83 3.57 -0.48
CA GLY A 12 5.78 2.92 0.42
C GLY A 12 5.87 1.40 0.19
N PHE A 13 4.73 0.73 0.04
CA PHE A 13 4.67 -0.71 -0.24
C PHE A 13 5.23 -1.05 -1.63
N THR A 14 4.90 -0.24 -2.63
CA THR A 14 5.42 -0.39 -3.99
C THR A 14 6.94 -0.20 -4.01
N GLY A 15 7.47 0.77 -3.26
CA GLY A 15 8.92 0.99 -3.11
C GLY A 15 9.64 -0.18 -2.43
N PHE A 16 9.00 -0.82 -1.44
CA PHE A 16 9.50 -2.05 -0.82
C PHE A 16 9.59 -3.21 -1.81
N LEU A 17 8.53 -3.43 -2.61
CA LEU A 17 8.49 -4.49 -3.62
C LEU A 17 9.52 -4.25 -4.74
N ALA A 18 9.64 -3.00 -5.18
CA ALA A 18 10.42 -2.63 -6.35
C ALA A 18 11.89 -2.32 -6.02
N HIS A 19 12.34 -2.56 -4.78
CA HIS A 19 13.72 -2.39 -4.28
C HIS A 19 14.44 -1.18 -4.93
N ALA A 20 13.92 0.02 -4.66
CA ALA A 20 14.39 1.29 -5.21
C ALA A 20 14.19 1.47 -6.73
N ALA A 21 13.04 1.07 -7.27
CA ALA A 21 12.66 1.53 -8.60
C ALA A 21 12.57 3.07 -8.62
N GLU A 22 13.32 3.70 -9.52
CA GLU A 22 13.37 5.16 -9.72
C GLU A 22 11.99 5.80 -10.01
N ARG A 23 10.94 4.98 -10.24
CA ARG A 23 9.58 5.43 -10.57
C ARG A 23 8.50 4.63 -9.86
N VAL A 24 8.49 4.70 -8.53
CA VAL A 24 7.49 4.05 -7.65
C VAL A 24 6.05 4.40 -8.05
N GLU A 25 5.78 5.65 -8.40
CA GLU A 25 4.45 6.09 -8.84
C GLU A 25 4.01 5.41 -10.14
N HIS A 26 4.90 5.29 -11.14
CA HIS A 26 4.59 4.56 -12.38
C HIS A 26 4.34 3.08 -12.13
N ALA A 27 5.05 2.47 -11.19
CA ALA A 27 4.79 1.08 -10.82
C ALA A 27 3.41 0.93 -10.17
N ALA A 28 3.04 1.82 -9.24
CA ALA A 28 1.73 1.81 -8.60
C ALA A 28 0.57 2.08 -9.59
N LEU A 29 0.80 2.93 -10.59
CA LEU A 29 -0.11 3.14 -11.73
C LEU A 29 -0.25 1.88 -12.59
N GLY A 30 0.88 1.24 -12.96
CA GLY A 30 0.89 0.02 -13.77
C GLY A 30 0.25 -1.17 -13.07
N LEU A 31 0.29 -1.19 -11.73
CA LEU A 31 -0.39 -2.19 -10.89
C LEU A 31 -1.87 -1.86 -10.66
N GLY A 32 -2.36 -0.72 -11.14
CA GLY A 32 -3.75 -0.29 -10.98
C GLY A 32 -4.13 0.12 -9.56
N TRP A 33 -3.14 0.36 -8.68
CA TRP A 33 -3.39 0.76 -7.29
C TRP A 33 -3.62 2.26 -7.14
N LEU A 34 -3.03 3.06 -8.05
CA LEU A 34 -3.32 4.48 -8.22
C LEU A 34 -3.94 4.73 -9.58
N ASP A 35 -4.81 5.74 -9.66
CA ASP A 35 -5.33 6.27 -10.92
C ASP A 35 -4.38 7.32 -11.53
N ALA A 36 -4.69 7.78 -12.74
CA ALA A 36 -3.89 8.79 -13.44
C ALA A 36 -3.73 10.13 -12.70
N HIS A 37 -4.52 10.37 -11.65
CA HIS A 37 -4.42 11.55 -10.79
C HIS A 37 -3.65 11.27 -9.48
N GLY A 38 -3.04 10.10 -9.35
CA GLY A 38 -2.32 9.67 -8.14
C GLY A 38 -3.25 9.30 -6.99
N ARG A 39 -4.56 9.14 -7.24
CA ARG A 39 -5.53 8.80 -6.20
C ARG A 39 -5.66 7.27 -6.07
N PRO A 40 -5.91 6.75 -4.86
CA PRO A 40 -6.13 5.32 -4.69
C PRO A 40 -7.34 4.84 -5.49
N THR A 41 -7.17 3.72 -6.18
CA THR A 41 -8.27 2.98 -6.81
C THR A 41 -8.99 2.10 -5.77
N ALA A 42 -10.02 1.37 -6.19
CA ALA A 42 -10.64 0.35 -5.34
C ALA A 42 -9.63 -0.75 -4.95
N ASP A 43 -8.82 -1.19 -5.90
CA ASP A 43 -7.81 -2.23 -5.68
C ASP A 43 -6.69 -1.75 -4.76
N GLY A 44 -6.25 -0.49 -4.92
CA GLY A 44 -5.28 0.14 -4.01
C GLY A 44 -5.81 0.24 -2.57
N ARG A 45 -7.10 0.54 -2.40
CA ARG A 45 -7.74 0.53 -1.07
C ARG A 45 -7.80 -0.87 -0.47
N ALA A 46 -8.23 -1.86 -1.25
CA ALA A 46 -8.31 -3.25 -0.81
C ALA A 46 -6.94 -3.81 -0.40
N LEU A 47 -5.88 -3.46 -1.14
CA LEU A 47 -4.49 -3.78 -0.77
C LEU A 47 -4.15 -3.26 0.64
N ILE A 48 -4.39 -1.98 0.89
CA ILE A 48 -4.05 -1.35 2.17
C ILE A 48 -4.86 -1.97 3.31
N GLU A 49 -6.15 -2.22 3.11
CA GLU A 49 -6.99 -2.91 4.11
C GLU A 49 -6.49 -4.33 4.41
N ALA A 50 -6.02 -5.07 3.40
CA ALA A 50 -5.45 -6.40 3.57
C ALA A 50 -4.14 -6.35 4.37
N LEU A 51 -3.25 -5.40 4.08
CA LEU A 51 -2.00 -5.19 4.81
C LEU A 51 -2.26 -4.85 6.29
N TYR A 52 -3.24 -3.99 6.56
CA TYR A 52 -3.65 -3.63 7.91
C TYR A 52 -4.21 -4.81 8.71
N THR A 53 -5.04 -5.62 8.05
CA THR A 53 -5.59 -6.84 8.66
C THR A 53 -4.46 -7.80 9.04
N GLN A 54 -3.47 -7.98 8.16
CA GLN A 54 -2.30 -8.82 8.45
C GLN A 54 -1.41 -8.26 9.56
N GLU A 55 -1.20 -6.95 9.63
CA GLU A 55 -0.44 -6.30 10.71
C GLU A 55 -1.13 -6.51 12.07
N THR A 56 -2.45 -6.40 12.10
CA THR A 56 -3.27 -6.67 13.30
C THR A 56 -3.14 -8.13 13.72
N THR A 57 -3.28 -9.07 12.79
CA THR A 57 -3.13 -10.51 13.08
C THR A 57 -1.72 -10.86 13.58
N ARG A 58 -0.66 -10.29 12.99
CA ARG A 58 0.73 -10.53 13.43
C ARG A 58 1.06 -9.88 14.76
N SER A 59 0.48 -8.72 15.07
CA SER A 59 0.71 -8.02 16.34
C SER A 59 0.08 -8.77 17.52
N VAL A 60 -1.10 -9.38 17.34
CA VAL A 60 -1.73 -10.23 18.35
C VAL A 60 -0.86 -11.45 18.69
N TYR A 61 -0.16 -12.03 17.69
CA TYR A 61 0.76 -13.15 17.94
C TYR A 61 2.04 -12.74 18.68
N ARG A 62 2.46 -11.46 18.58
CA ARG A 62 3.68 -10.96 19.23
C ARG A 62 3.48 -10.60 20.71
N MET A 63 2.24 -10.34 21.14
CA MET A 63 1.89 -10.03 22.54
C MET A 63 1.71 -11.27 23.43
N ALA A 64 1.85 -12.47 22.88
CA ALA A 64 1.68 -13.73 23.62
C ALA A 64 3.01 -14.42 24.01
N ASN A 65 4.13 -13.69 24.01
CA ASN A 65 5.44 -14.24 24.39
C ASN A 65 6.20 -13.37 25.38
#